data_AF-A0A975GPG8-F1
#
_entry.id   AF-A0A975GPG8-F1
#
_cell.length_a   1.000
_cell.length_b   1.000
_cell.length_c   1.000
_cell.angle_alpha   90.00
_cell.angle_beta   90.00
_cell.angle_gamma   90.00
#
_symmetry.space_group_name_H-M   'P 1'
#
loop_
_entity.id
_entity.type
_entity.pdbx_description
1 polymer ?
#
loop_
_entity_poly.entity_id
_entity_poly.type
_entity_poly.pdbx_seq_one_letter_code
_entity_poly.pdbx_strand_id
1 'polypeptide(L)'
;MYGSEIRGASHGKEFEQSANKIFSLMEADTNITILRMLLKGRADVAVVNPGLAALKMIINSDPCLLKNKDQFVALKKPLGLTPNHLAFAKHMKMTKFLKHFSQVMEEGYDSGEIPKIIERYHHVTSTKKAADCE
;
A
#
# COMPACT_ATOMS: atom_id res chain seq x y z
N MET A 1 -3.96 -8.58 20.87
CA MET A 1 -3.51 -8.68 19.47
C MET A 1 -2.85 -7.37 19.11
N TYR A 2 -1.66 -7.41 18.55
CA TYR A 2 -0.86 -6.26 18.16
C TYR A 2 -1.01 -5.97 16.67
N GLY A 3 -1.39 -4.75 16.33
CA GLY A 3 -1.45 -4.28 14.95
C GLY A 3 -0.31 -3.34 14.63
N SER A 4 0.11 -3.28 13.37
CA SER A 4 1.12 -2.32 12.91
C SER A 4 0.66 -1.54 11.67
N GLU A 5 0.95 -0.23 11.64
CA GLU A 5 0.55 0.69 10.56
C GLU A 5 1.61 1.77 10.28
N ILE A 6 1.53 2.42 9.12
CA ILE A 6 2.45 3.52 8.80
C ILE A 6 2.01 4.76 9.56
N ARG A 7 2.94 5.43 10.24
CA ARG A 7 2.67 6.70 10.89
C ARG A 7 2.08 7.73 9.92
N GLY A 8 0.94 8.31 10.30
CA GLY A 8 0.26 9.34 9.52
C GLY A 8 -0.47 8.83 8.28
N ALA A 9 -0.54 7.51 8.05
CA ALA A 9 -1.43 6.94 7.06
C ALA A 9 -2.89 7.00 7.57
N SER A 10 -3.83 7.27 6.66
CA SER A 10 -5.25 7.11 6.94
C SER A 10 -5.72 5.78 6.37
N HIS A 11 -6.47 5.04 7.17
CA HIS A 11 -6.97 3.70 6.85
C HIS A 11 -8.50 3.65 6.76
N GLY A 12 -9.13 4.81 6.75
CA GLY A 12 -10.57 4.97 6.76
C GLY A 12 -11.11 5.17 8.17
N LYS A 13 -12.17 5.97 8.26
CA LYS A 13 -12.75 6.42 9.53
C LYS A 13 -13.22 5.24 10.39
N GLU A 14 -13.82 4.24 9.76
CA GLU A 14 -14.34 3.05 10.45
C GLU A 14 -13.21 2.25 11.10
N PHE A 15 -12.08 2.11 10.41
CA PHE A 15 -10.89 1.46 10.95
C PHE A 15 -10.31 2.28 12.10
N GLU A 16 -10.03 3.55 11.89
CA GLU A 16 -9.42 4.43 12.90
C GLU A 16 -10.25 4.50 14.20
N GLN A 17 -11.58 4.52 14.10
CA GLN A 17 -12.50 4.54 15.24
C GLN A 17 -12.59 3.22 16.01
N SER A 18 -12.22 2.11 15.38
CA SER A 18 -12.40 0.76 15.91
C SER A 18 -11.08 0.06 16.23
N ALA A 19 -9.98 0.45 15.59
CA ALA A 19 -8.72 -0.27 15.63
C ALA A 19 -8.15 -0.35 17.06
N ASN A 20 -8.13 0.76 17.80
CA ASN A 20 -7.65 0.78 19.19
C ASN A 20 -8.53 -0.01 20.17
N LYS A 21 -9.75 -0.42 19.77
CA LYS A 21 -10.62 -1.29 20.57
C LYS A 21 -10.31 -2.77 20.35
N ILE A 22 -9.65 -3.10 19.25
CA ILE A 22 -9.40 -4.48 18.80
C ILE A 22 -7.90 -4.81 18.89
N PHE A 23 -7.04 -3.84 18.61
CA PHE A 23 -5.60 -3.97 18.53
C PHE A 23 -4.90 -2.98 19.44
N SER A 24 -3.74 -3.38 19.96
CA SER A 24 -2.72 -2.44 20.43
C SER A 24 -1.88 -2.03 19.22
N LEU A 25 -2.10 -0.82 18.72
CA LEU A 25 -1.44 -0.32 17.51
C LEU A 25 0.01 0.11 17.78
N MET A 26 0.90 -0.29 16.87
CA MET A 26 2.27 0.16 16.79
C MET A 26 2.51 0.85 15.46
N GLU A 27 3.05 2.05 15.50
CA GLU A 27 3.39 2.78 14.29
C GLU A 27 4.83 2.51 13.85
N ALA A 28 5.04 2.50 12.55
CA ALA A 28 6.36 2.51 11.94
C ALA A 28 6.41 3.50 10.77
N ASP A 29 7.61 3.94 10.40
CA ASP A 29 7.76 4.95 9.35
C ASP A 29 7.74 4.35 7.93
N THR A 30 7.89 3.02 7.78
CA THR A 30 7.91 2.34 6.47
C THR A 30 7.17 1.01 6.47
N ASN A 31 6.61 0.64 5.31
CA ASN A 31 6.04 -0.69 5.09
C ASN A 31 7.05 -1.83 5.30
N ILE A 32 8.33 -1.61 5.01
CA ILE A 32 9.37 -2.63 5.23
C ILE A 32 9.48 -2.92 6.72
N THR A 33 9.50 -1.88 7.55
CA THR A 33 9.56 -2.02 9.01
C THR A 33 8.34 -2.77 9.56
N ILE A 34 7.13 -2.42 9.11
CA ILE A 34 5.87 -3.09 9.48
C ILE A 34 5.93 -4.58 9.14
N LEU A 35 6.33 -4.93 7.90
CA LEU A 35 6.42 -6.33 7.47
C LEU A 35 7.50 -7.11 8.22
N ARG A 36 8.61 -6.47 8.58
CA ARG A 36 9.64 -7.09 9.44
C ARG A 36 9.14 -7.27 10.88
N MET A 37 8.31 -6.37 11.41
CA MET A 37 7.68 -6.55 12.72
C MET A 37 6.73 -7.75 12.72
N LEU A 38 5.92 -7.89 11.66
CA LEU A 38 5.07 -9.06 11.47
C LEU A 38 5.90 -10.35 11.40
N LEU A 39 6.96 -10.36 10.58
CA LEU A 39 7.84 -11.52 10.42
C LEU A 39 8.56 -11.92 11.72
N LYS A 40 8.98 -10.93 12.53
CA LYS A 40 9.66 -11.15 13.81
C LYS A 40 8.69 -11.42 14.98
N GLY A 41 7.39 -11.57 14.72
CA GLY A 41 6.37 -11.81 15.75
C GLY A 41 6.14 -10.64 16.71
N ARG A 42 6.57 -9.42 16.33
CA ARG A 42 6.34 -8.19 17.11
C ARG A 42 4.97 -7.59 16.84
N ALA A 43 4.34 -7.92 15.73
CA ALA A 43 2.95 -7.61 15.43
C ALA A 43 2.23 -8.87 14.96
N ASP A 44 0.96 -9.02 15.30
CA ASP A 44 0.12 -10.12 14.85
C ASP A 44 -0.50 -9.83 13.48
N VAL A 45 -0.73 -8.55 13.17
CA VAL A 45 -1.27 -8.08 11.89
C VAL A 45 -0.57 -6.79 11.43
N ALA A 46 -0.51 -6.62 10.12
CA ALA A 46 0.05 -5.44 9.46
C ALA A 46 -0.99 -4.81 8.52
N VAL A 47 -1.22 -3.51 8.68
CA VAL A 47 -2.01 -2.70 7.75
C VAL A 47 -1.04 -2.07 6.76
N VAL A 48 -1.16 -2.48 5.49
CA VAL A 48 -0.23 -2.10 4.42
C VAL A 48 -0.98 -1.33 3.33
N ASN A 49 -0.44 -0.18 2.96
CA ASN A 49 -0.89 0.64 1.84
C ASN A 49 0.27 0.89 0.84
N PRO A 50 0.01 1.09 -0.47
CA PRO A 50 -1.29 1.14 -1.14
C PRO A 50 -1.69 -0.21 -1.79
N GLY A 51 -2.06 -1.20 -0.98
CA GLY A 51 -2.70 -2.43 -1.47
C GLY A 51 -1.75 -3.54 -1.94
N LEU A 52 -2.33 -4.59 -2.52
CA LEU A 52 -1.66 -5.87 -2.74
C LEU A 52 -0.50 -5.81 -3.75
N ALA A 53 -0.63 -5.01 -4.81
CA ALA A 53 0.44 -4.84 -5.80
C ALA A 53 1.69 -4.21 -5.17
N ALA A 54 1.51 -3.13 -4.40
CA ALA A 54 2.60 -2.49 -3.69
C ALA A 54 3.22 -3.41 -2.63
N LEU A 55 2.40 -4.17 -1.88
CA LEU A 55 2.89 -5.18 -0.94
C LEU A 55 3.80 -6.20 -1.64
N LYS A 56 3.39 -6.75 -2.79
CA LYS A 56 4.21 -7.68 -3.58
C LYS A 56 5.51 -7.03 -4.04
N MET A 57 5.46 -5.78 -4.52
CA MET A 57 6.65 -5.05 -4.93
C MET A 57 7.63 -4.85 -3.77
N ILE A 58 7.14 -4.49 -2.58
CA ILE A 58 7.95 -4.30 -1.38
C ILE A 58 8.62 -5.61 -0.97
N ILE A 59 7.84 -6.70 -0.87
CA ILE A 59 8.37 -8.04 -0.56
C ILE A 59 9.45 -8.43 -1.57
N ASN A 60 9.22 -8.21 -2.86
CA ASN A 60 10.19 -8.55 -3.91
C ASN A 60 11.43 -7.63 -3.92
N SER A 61 11.34 -6.43 -3.34
CA SER A 61 12.43 -5.44 -3.32
C SER A 61 13.36 -5.58 -2.12
N ASP A 62 12.88 -6.15 -1.01
CA ASP A 62 13.64 -6.36 0.21
C ASP A 62 14.09 -7.84 0.31
N PRO A 63 15.40 -8.11 0.37
CA PRO A 63 15.90 -9.49 0.44
C PRO A 63 15.34 -10.34 1.58
N CYS A 64 15.15 -9.74 2.75
CA CYS A 64 14.72 -10.47 3.92
C CYS A 64 13.24 -10.83 3.83
N LEU A 65 12.41 -9.89 3.37
CA LEU A 65 11.01 -10.15 3.08
C LEU A 65 10.86 -11.17 1.95
N LEU A 66 11.66 -11.08 0.89
CA LEU A 66 11.62 -12.00 -0.23
C LEU A 66 11.94 -13.44 0.19
N LYS A 67 12.98 -13.63 1.01
CA LYS A 67 13.37 -14.95 1.55
C LYS A 67 12.25 -15.61 2.35
N ASN A 68 11.38 -14.79 2.96
CA ASN A 68 10.28 -15.23 3.80
C ASN A 68 8.91 -14.95 3.19
N LYS A 69 8.84 -14.77 1.86
CA LYS A 69 7.60 -14.34 1.16
C LYS A 69 6.40 -15.23 1.45
N ASP A 70 6.62 -16.53 1.62
CA ASP A 70 5.58 -17.54 1.81
C ASP A 70 4.99 -17.52 3.23
N GLN A 71 5.55 -16.72 4.14
CA GLN A 71 5.03 -16.48 5.48
C GLN A 71 3.99 -15.34 5.52
N PHE A 72 3.83 -14.56 4.44
CA PHE A 72 2.86 -13.48 4.38
C PHE A 72 1.55 -13.94 3.72
N VAL A 73 0.44 -13.72 4.43
CA VAL A 73 -0.91 -13.90 3.89
C VAL A 73 -1.64 -12.55 3.96
N ALA A 74 -2.24 -12.14 2.84
CA ALA A 74 -3.04 -10.93 2.75
C ALA A 74 -4.52 -11.28 2.58
N LEU A 75 -5.41 -10.44 3.12
CA LEU A 75 -6.84 -10.54 2.88
C LEU A 75 -7.14 -10.40 1.38
N LYS A 76 -7.98 -11.29 0.83
CA LYS A 76 -8.42 -11.21 -0.57
C LYS A 76 -9.21 -9.92 -0.86
N LYS A 77 -10.03 -9.49 0.10
CA LYS A 77 -10.81 -8.26 0.04
C LYS A 77 -10.10 -7.18 0.87
N PRO A 78 -9.88 -5.96 0.33
CA PRO A 78 -9.27 -4.89 1.10
C PRO A 78 -10.19 -4.46 2.26
N LEU A 79 -9.60 -3.98 3.35
CA LEU A 79 -10.33 -3.42 4.49
C LEU A 79 -11.10 -2.15 4.10
N GLY A 80 -10.57 -1.37 3.15
CA GLY A 80 -11.20 -0.19 2.58
C GLY A 80 -10.59 0.15 1.23
N LEU A 81 -11.31 0.94 0.44
CA LEU A 81 -10.82 1.50 -0.83
C LEU A 81 -10.57 2.99 -0.63
N THR A 82 -9.30 3.38 -0.62
CA THR A 82 -8.90 4.79 -0.63
C THR A 82 -8.44 5.18 -2.03
N PRO A 83 -9.20 6.01 -2.76
CA PRO A 83 -8.75 6.49 -4.06
C PRO A 83 -7.54 7.42 -3.90
N ASN A 84 -6.50 7.19 -4.71
CA ASN A 84 -5.35 8.09 -4.80
C ASN A 84 -5.70 9.26 -5.70
N HIS A 85 -5.65 10.48 -5.16
CA HIS A 85 -5.92 11.71 -5.92
C HIS A 85 -4.65 12.54 -6.10
N LEU A 86 -4.54 13.17 -7.27
CA LEU A 86 -3.52 14.18 -7.53
C LEU A 86 -3.94 15.52 -6.91
N ALA A 87 -3.05 16.14 -6.14
CA ALA A 87 -3.28 17.43 -5.51
C ALA A 87 -2.10 18.38 -5.74
N PHE A 88 -2.40 19.68 -5.79
CA PHE A 88 -1.43 20.77 -5.78
C PHE A 88 -1.62 21.64 -4.55
N ALA A 89 -0.55 22.30 -4.10
CA ALA A 89 -0.68 23.32 -3.07
C ALA A 89 -1.59 24.46 -3.55
N LYS A 90 -2.49 24.95 -2.67
CA LYS A 90 -3.53 25.94 -3.03
C LYS A 90 -2.97 27.18 -3.73
N HIS A 91 -1.82 27.67 -3.29
CA HIS A 91 -1.20 28.88 -3.83
C HIS A 91 -0.70 28.72 -5.28
N MET A 92 -0.53 27.48 -5.78
CA MET A 92 -0.13 27.23 -7.16
C MET A 92 -1.26 27.47 -8.17
N LYS A 93 -2.52 27.59 -7.72
CA LYS A 93 -3.70 27.89 -8.57
C LYS A 93 -3.84 26.97 -9.81
N MET A 94 -3.49 25.69 -9.66
CA MET A 94 -3.44 24.69 -10.76
C MET A 94 -4.81 24.12 -11.18
N THR A 95 -5.91 24.83 -10.94
CA THR A 95 -7.27 24.34 -11.20
C THR A 95 -7.49 23.94 -12.67
N LYS A 96 -6.93 24.70 -13.63
CA LYS A 96 -7.03 24.38 -15.06
C LYS A 96 -6.34 23.06 -15.40
N PHE A 97 -5.14 22.85 -14.86
CA PHE A 97 -4.41 21.60 -15.05
C PHE A 97 -5.17 20.42 -14.46
N LEU A 98 -5.67 20.55 -13.23
CA LEU A 98 -6.45 19.49 -12.59
C LEU A 98 -7.67 19.10 -13.42
N LYS A 99 -8.41 20.08 -13.97
CA LYS A 99 -9.56 19.80 -14.85
C LYS A 99 -9.15 19.05 -16.11
N HIS A 100 -8.07 19.48 -16.77
CA HIS A 100 -7.57 18.81 -17.97
C HIS A 100 -7.08 17.39 -17.66
N PHE A 101 -6.33 17.22 -16.57
CA PHE A 101 -5.84 15.93 -16.12
C PHE A 101 -7.00 14.97 -15.79
N SER A 102 -8.05 15.45 -15.11
CA SER A 102 -9.26 14.65 -14.86
C SER A 102 -9.89 14.15 -16.15
N GLN A 103 -10.01 15.01 -17.17
CA GLN A 103 -10.56 14.61 -18.47
C GLN A 103 -9.69 13.54 -19.16
N VAL A 104 -8.36 13.71 -19.17
CA VAL A 104 -7.44 12.72 -19.74
C VAL A 104 -7.54 11.38 -19.01
N MET A 105 -7.74 11.40 -17.69
CA MET A 105 -7.95 10.18 -16.91
C MET A 105 -9.26 9.49 -17.29
N GLU A 106 -10.36 10.22 -17.44
CA GLU A 106 -11.66 9.69 -17.88
C GLU A 106 -11.56 9.04 -19.26
N GLU A 107 -10.99 9.75 -20.24
CA GLU A 107 -10.74 9.23 -21.59
C GLU A 107 -9.86 7.97 -21.57
N GLY A 108 -8.84 7.94 -20.69
CA GLY A 108 -7.97 6.79 -20.50
C GLY A 108 -8.67 5.57 -19.89
N TYR A 109 -9.67 5.77 -19.03
CA TYR A 109 -10.52 4.69 -18.53
C TYR A 109 -11.50 4.20 -19.59
N ASP A 110 -12.17 5.11 -20.29
CA ASP A 110 -13.16 4.79 -21.33
C ASP A 110 -12.54 4.04 -22.51
N SER A 111 -11.31 4.41 -22.88
CA SER A 111 -10.55 3.73 -23.94
C SER A 111 -9.94 2.38 -23.52
N GLY A 112 -9.92 2.08 -22.22
CA GLY A 112 -9.30 0.86 -21.67
C GLY A 112 -7.77 0.93 -21.53
N GLU A 113 -7.13 2.05 -21.86
CA GLU A 113 -5.68 2.21 -21.73
C GLU A 113 -5.21 2.22 -20.26
N ILE A 114 -5.92 2.94 -19.38
CA ILE A 114 -5.63 2.92 -17.94
C ILE A 114 -5.83 1.51 -17.34
N PRO A 115 -6.94 0.78 -17.60
CA PRO A 115 -7.08 -0.62 -17.22
C PRO A 115 -5.90 -1.52 -17.62
N LYS A 116 -5.39 -1.41 -18.86
CA LYS A 116 -4.21 -2.19 -19.31
C LYS A 116 -2.95 -1.86 -18.50
N ILE A 117 -2.75 -0.58 -18.16
CA ILE A 117 -1.63 -0.16 -17.31
C ILE A 117 -1.78 -0.78 -15.92
N ILE A 118 -2.98 -0.71 -15.32
CA ILE A 118 -3.27 -1.29 -14.00
C ILE A 118 -2.98 -2.80 -14.00
N GLU A 119 -3.50 -3.53 -14.99
CA GLU A 119 -3.29 -4.98 -15.12
C GLU A 119 -1.80 -5.34 -15.18
N ARG A 120 -1.00 -4.61 -15.98
CA ARG A 120 0.45 -4.80 -16.07
C ARG A 120 1.13 -4.77 -14.69
N TYR A 121 0.74 -3.84 -13.82
CA TYR A 121 1.34 -3.71 -12.48
C TYR A 121 0.81 -4.72 -11.46
N HIS A 122 -0.33 -5.36 -11.71
CA HIS A 122 -0.81 -6.46 -10.88
C HIS A 122 -0.03 -7.77 -11.10
N HIS A 123 0.69 -7.90 -12.22
CA HIS A 123 1.44 -9.11 -12.60
C HIS A 123 2.97 -9.02 -12.43
N VAL A 124 3.51 -7.96 -11.82
CA VAL A 124 4.98 -7.82 -11.68
C VAL A 124 5.56 -8.79 -10.63
N THR A 125 6.21 -9.85 -11.11
CA THR A 125 7.23 -10.62 -10.38
C THR A 125 8.60 -10.04 -10.68
N SER A 126 9.27 -9.44 -9.68
CA SER A 126 10.61 -8.87 -9.86
C SER A 126 11.67 -9.82 -9.33
N THR A 127 12.65 -10.16 -10.16
CA THR A 127 13.77 -11.05 -9.85
C THR A 127 14.91 -10.26 -9.21
N LYS A 128 14.99 -10.21 -7.88
CA LYS A 128 16.21 -9.85 -7.16
C LYS A 128 16.72 -11.04 -6.36
N LYS A 129 18.04 -11.25 -6.35
CA LYS A 129 18.68 -12.26 -5.50
C LYS A 129 18.61 -11.80 -4.04
N ALA A 130 18.24 -12.73 -3.16
CA ALA A 130 18.21 -12.51 -1.72
C ALA A 130 19.65 -12.35 -1.16
N ALA A 131 19.93 -11.22 -0.52
CA ALA A 131 20.98 -11.06 0.47
C ALA A 131 20.48 -11.44 1.89
N ASP A 132 21.40 -11.68 2.80
CA ASP A 132 21.10 -12.18 4.15
C ASP A 132 20.39 -11.15 5.04
N CYS A 133 19.48 -11.65 5.89
CA CYS A 133 18.72 -10.86 6.87
C CYS A 133 19.60 -10.49 8.07
N GLU A 134 19.73 -9.21 8.39
CA GLU A 134 20.08 -8.71 9.74
C GLU A 134 18.82 -8.18 10.46
#